data_AF-A0A523XTU3-F1
#
_entry.id   AF-A0A523XTU3-F1
#
_cell.length_a   1.000
_cell.length_b   1.000
_cell.length_c   1.000
_cell.angle_alpha   90.00
_cell.angle_beta   90.00
_cell.angle_gamma   90.00
#
_symmetry.space_group_name_H-M   'P 1'
#
loop_
_entity.id
_entity.type
_entity.pdbx_description
1 polymer ?
#
loop_
_entity_poly.entity_id
_entity_poly.type
_entity_poly.pdbx_seq_one_letter_code
_entity_poly.pdbx_strand_id
1 'polypeptide(L)' 'LINDLVNLAIAEKDHATNSFLQWFVSEQVEEESSANAVLGKVKLVGKSGDGLLMTDRELAQRVFTPPATGKGGEK' A
#
# COMPACT_ATOMS: atom_id res chain seq x y z
N LEU A 1 -8.84 -10.95 2.89
CA LEU A 1 -7.76 -10.03 2.48
C LEU A 1 -7.14 -10.52 1.16
N ILE A 2 -6.27 -9.74 0.50
CA ILE A 2 -5.66 -10.13 -0.79
C ILE A 2 -4.96 -11.50 -0.73
N ASN A 3 -4.35 -11.80 0.41
CA ASN A 3 -3.70 -13.09 0.67
C ASN A 3 -4.68 -14.27 0.60
N ASP A 4 -5.94 -14.09 0.98
CA ASP A 4 -6.95 -15.16 0.90
C ASP A 4 -7.32 -15.46 -0.56
N LEU A 5 -7.33 -14.44 -1.41
CA LEU A 5 -7.55 -14.61 -2.85
C LEU A 5 -6.37 -15.31 -3.52
N VAL A 6 -5.13 -14.98 -3.11
CA VAL A 6 -3.92 -15.68 -3.56
C VAL A 6 -3.95 -17.15 -3.13
N ASN A 7 -4.27 -17.42 -1.87
CA ASN A 7 -4.39 -18.77 -1.34
C ASN A 7 -5.45 -19.59 -2.10
N LEU A 8 -6.60 -18.98 -2.39
CA LEU A 8 -7.66 -19.60 -3.17
C LEU A 8 -7.20 -19.90 -4.61
N ALA A 9 -6.55 -18.95 -5.29
CA ALA A 9 -6.03 -19.15 -6.64
C ALA A 9 -5.01 -20.30 -6.69
N ILE A 10 -4.15 -20.42 -5.68
CA ILE A 10 -3.20 -21.53 -5.55
C ILE A 10 -3.94 -22.86 -5.32
N ALA A 11 -4.95 -22.90 -4.44
CA ALA A 11 -5.73 -24.10 -4.14
C ALA A 11 -6.47 -24.63 -5.38
N GLU A 12 -7.03 -23.72 -6.18
CA GLU A 12 -7.74 -24.03 -7.43
C GLU A 12 -6.79 -24.25 -8.63
N LYS A 13 -5.47 -24.10 -8.43
CA LYS A 13 -4.45 -24.14 -9.50
C LYS A 13 -4.68 -23.10 -10.60
N ASP A 14 -5.33 -21.99 -10.29
CA ASP A 14 -5.48 -20.86 -11.18
C ASP A 14 -4.22 -19.99 -11.19
N HIS A 15 -3.26 -20.42 -12.01
CA HIS A 15 -1.98 -19.74 -12.14
C HIS A 15 -2.10 -18.32 -12.74
N ALA A 16 -3.09 -18.09 -13.61
CA ALA A 16 -3.30 -16.79 -14.23
C ALA A 16 -3.76 -15.76 -13.19
N THR A 17 -4.78 -16.12 -12.40
CA THR A 17 -5.25 -15.28 -11.30
C THR A 17 -4.17 -15.08 -10.24
N ASN A 18 -3.42 -16.13 -9.89
CA ASN A 18 -2.30 -15.97 -8.95
C ASN A 18 -1.26 -14.95 -9.47
N SER A 19 -0.84 -15.05 -10.73
CA SER A 19 0.11 -14.10 -11.34
C SER A 19 -0.43 -12.67 -11.38
N PHE A 20 -1.73 -12.50 -11.66
CA PHE A 20 -2.39 -11.19 -11.61
C PHE A 20 -2.41 -10.61 -10.20
N LEU A 21 -2.74 -11.42 -9.18
CA LEU A 21 -2.82 -10.98 -7.79
C LEU A 21 -1.46 -10.61 -7.18
N GLN A 22 -0.34 -11.10 -7.72
CA GLN A 22 0.99 -10.74 -7.22
C GLN A 22 1.25 -9.23 -7.24
N TRP A 23 0.75 -8.52 -8.25
CA TRP A 23 0.88 -7.06 -8.30
C TRP A 23 0.20 -6.41 -7.08
N PHE A 24 -1.01 -6.85 -6.74
CA PHE A 24 -1.75 -6.34 -5.58
C PHE A 24 -1.05 -6.68 -4.26
N VAL A 25 -0.43 -7.86 -4.16
CA VAL A 25 0.36 -8.23 -2.97
C VAL A 25 1.54 -7.29 -2.80
N SER A 26 2.30 -7.05 -3.87
CA SER A 26 3.43 -6.11 -3.83
C SER A 26 2.97 -4.69 -3.49
N GLU A 27 1.86 -4.23 -4.08
CA GLU A 27 1.29 -2.91 -3.78
C GLU A 27 0.88 -2.79 -2.30
N GLN A 28 0.26 -3.83 -1.73
CA GLN A 28 -0.13 -3.82 -0.32
C GLN A 28 1.08 -3.72 0.63
N VAL A 29 2.24 -4.29 0.28
CA VAL A 29 3.46 -4.15 1.10
C VAL A 29 3.92 -2.70 1.14
N GLU A 30 3.93 -2.02 -0.01
CA GLU A 30 4.31 -0.61 -0.12
C GLU A 30 3.30 0.30 0.60
N GLU A 31 2.01 0.07 0.41
CA GLU A 31 0.94 0.85 1.03
C GLU A 31 0.90 0.69 2.56
N GLU A 32 1.09 -0.53 3.07
CA GLU A 32 1.17 -0.77 4.52
C GLU A 32 2.42 -0.12 5.13
N SER A 33 3.55 -0.15 4.44
CA SER A 33 4.76 0.57 4.86
C SER A 33 4.52 2.08 4.95
N SER A 34 3.88 2.65 3.92
CA SER A 34 3.54 4.07 3.88
C SER A 34 2.58 4.47 5.00
N ALA A 35 1.51 3.71 5.20
CA ALA A 35 0.55 3.95 6.26
C ALA A 35 1.19 3.86 7.65
N ASN A 36 2.07 2.87 7.87
CA ASN A 36 2.80 2.71 9.12
C ASN A 36 3.76 3.88 9.40
N ALA A 37 4.43 4.40 8.37
CA ALA A 37 5.29 5.58 8.51
C ALA A 37 4.49 6.81 8.94
N VAL A 38 3.32 7.05 8.35
CA VAL A 38 2.42 8.14 8.75
C VAL A 38 1.90 7.95 10.17
N LEU A 39 1.47 6.73 10.52
CA LEU A 39 1.05 6.40 11.87
C LEU A 39 2.16 6.64 12.91
N GLY A 40 3.42 6.34 12.56
CA GLY A 40 4.59 6.64 13.37
C GLY A 40 4.74 8.13 13.66
N LYS A 41 4.60 8.99 12.63
CA LYS A 41 4.63 10.44 12.79
C LYS A 41 3.51 10.94 13.72
N VAL A 42 2.28 10.47 13.52
CA VAL A 42 1.13 10.86 14.34
C VAL A 42 1.34 10.44 15.80
N LYS A 43 1.83 9.22 16.05
CA LYS A 43 2.17 8.75 17.40
C LYS A 43 3.27 9.60 18.06
N LEU A 44 4.29 10.01 17.29
CA LEU A 44 5.37 10.86 17.78
C LEU A 44 4.87 12.26 18.19
N VAL A 45 3.96 12.85 17.41
CA VAL A 45 3.34 14.14 17.71
C VAL A 45 2.45 14.10 18.95
N GLY A 46 1.77 12.98 19.18
CA GLY A 46 0.90 12.79 20.34
C GLY A 46 -0.31 13.74 20.34
N LYS A 47 -0.44 14.57 21.38
CA LYS A 47 -1.58 15.49 21.56
C LYS A 47 -1.26 16.95 21.20
N SER A 48 -0.10 17.21 20.60
CA SER A 48 0.30 18.57 20.21
C SER A 48 -0.47 19.02 18.97
N GLY A 49 -1.36 20.01 19.12
CA GLY A 49 -2.14 20.58 18.01
C GLY A 49 -1.26 21.18 16.91
N ASP A 50 -0.19 21.89 17.29
CA ASP A 50 0.76 22.46 16.33
C ASP A 50 1.51 21.38 15.55
N GLY A 51 1.90 20.30 16.23
CA GLY A 51 2.56 19.16 15.57
C GLY A 51 1.63 18.41 14.61
N LEU A 52 0.33 18.33 14.92
CA LEU A 52 -0.66 17.76 14.00
C LEU A 52 -0.84 18.65 12.78
N LEU A 53 -0.92 19.97 12.95
CA LEU A 53 -1.03 20.92 11.84
C LEU A 53 0.21 20.89 10.93
N MET A 54 1.41 20.71 11.49
CA MET A 54 2.63 20.54 10.71
C MET A 54 2.62 19.21 9.93
N THR A 55 2.21 18.12 10.57
CA THR A 55 2.11 16.80 9.91
C THR A 55 1.10 16.83 8.77
N ASP A 56 -0.04 17.48 8.95
CA ASP A 56 -1.06 17.66 7.91
C ASP A 56 -0.49 18.41 6.70
N ARG A 57 0.23 19.52 6.93
CA ARG A 57 0.90 20.27 5.85
C ARG A 57 1.92 19.45 5.09
N GLU A 58 2.70 18.60 5.77
CA GLU A 58 3.63 17.67 5.11
C GLU A 58 2.88 16.64 4.24
N LEU A 59 1.79 16.08 4.76
CA LEU A 59 1.00 15.09 4.02
C LEU A 59 0.29 15.70 2.80
N ALA A 60 -0.12 16.97 2.88
CA ALA A 60 -0.71 17.71 1.77
C ALA A 60 0.24 17.90 0.57
N GLN A 61 1.55 17.77 0.78
CA GLN A 61 2.56 17.86 -0.29
C GLN A 61 2.78 16.53 -1.03
N ARG A 62 2.16 15.42 -0.59
CA ARG A 62 2.32 14.12 -1.24
C ARG A 62 1.75 14.17 -2.67
N VAL A 63 2.51 13.62 -3.60
CA VAL A 63 2.13 13.51 -5.01
C VAL A 63 1.89 12.04 -5.33
N PHE A 64 0.83 11.76 -6.08
CA PHE A 64 0.60 10.41 -6.59
C PHE A 64 1.76 10.04 -7.52
N THR A 65 2.49 8.99 -7.14
CA THR A 65 3.51 8.39 -8.00
C THR A 65 2.91 7.08 -8.51
N PRO A 66 2.54 6.99 -9.79
CA PRO A 66 2.01 5.73 -10.32
C PRO A 66 3.09 4.64 -10.22
N PRO A 67 2.69 3.40 -9.93
CA PRO A 67 3.63 2.29 -9.87
C PRO A 67 4.32 2.11 -11.23
N ALA A 68 5.59 1.70 -11.20
CA ALA A 68 6.35 1.47 -12.42
C ALA A 68 5.58 0.45 -13.30
N THR A 69 5.29 0.82 -14.55
CA THR A 69 4.66 -0.05 -15.53
C THR A 69 5.58 -1.25 -15.79
N GLY A 70 5.38 -2.34 -15.05
CA GLY A 70 6.31 -3.46 -15.04
C GLY A 70 5.74 -4.69 -14.36
N LYS A 71 5.07 -5.53 -15.17
CA LYS A 71 4.58 -6.90 -14.92
C LYS A 71 3.21 -7.01 -14.23
N GLY A 72 2.15 -6.85 -15.02
CA GLY A 72 0.82 -7.31 -14.58
C GLY A 72 -0.40 -6.84 -15.36
N GLY A 73 -0.27 -6.12 -16.48
CA GLY A 73 -1.45 -5.62 -17.18
C GLY A 73 -1.16 -4.87 -18.47
N GLU A 74 -0.67 -5.57 -19.50
CA GLU A 74 -0.85 -5.16 -20.89
C GLU A 74 -1.05 -6.42 -21.75
N LYS A 75 -2.30 -6.91 -21.74
CA LYS A 75 -3.17 -7.05 -22.92
C LYS A 75 -4.61 -7.08 -22.46
#